data_AF-A0A7W0UG12-F1
#
_entry.id   AF-A0A7W0UG12-F1
#
_cell.length_a   1.000
_cell.length_b   1.000
_cell.length_c   1.000
_cell.angle_alpha   90.00
_cell.angle_beta   90.00
_cell.angle_gamma   90.00
#
_symmetry.space_group_name_H-M   'P 1'
#
loop_
_entity.id
_entity.type
_entity.pdbx_description
1 polymer ?
#
loop_
_entity_poly.entity_id
_entity_poly.type
_entity_poly.pdbx_seq_one_letter_code
_entity_poly.pdbx_strand_id
1 'polypeptide(L)'
;MSPIALSPGGSVRLNPLTPHGGSERQLNLLYSVAAAALERPLSPEEKRAAQEALRVLEGRSGDEPTLPGVVDVLIHASGEMAEPLAMPAEELAAATRPMAFALDQLCSGNLRGMFDGPTTPGLDLSAPLVVLNLRAVLNTQTSALGILMTCATAWLQAMIEAETDARSSKRIVVVDEAWRIVSNLGIGEWLQQSFKLSRGLGTQNVIVMHRLSDLRAVGAEGSREVRLAEGLLADAETKIIYAQPPDQLPQTRELLGLTDTEAELLPHLRRGWALWKVGQRSFLVEHRLSAFERELVDTDARMLVRPAV
;
A
#
# COMPACT_ATOMS: atom_id res chain seq x y z
N MET A 1 -0.89 15.29 15.54
CA MET A 1 -0.11 14.70 14.44
C MET A 1 -0.84 14.99 13.13
N SER A 2 -0.11 15.33 12.08
CA SER A 2 -0.70 15.60 10.76
C SER A 2 -0.45 14.39 9.84
N PRO A 3 -1.47 13.91 9.10
CA PRO A 3 -1.25 12.87 8.09
C PRO A 3 -0.23 13.28 7.04
N ILE A 4 0.56 12.33 6.56
CA ILE A 4 1.45 12.50 5.41
C ILE A 4 0.56 12.49 4.16
N ALA A 5 0.19 13.66 3.68
CA ALA A 5 -0.67 13.82 2.51
C ALA A 5 0.17 13.87 1.23
N LEU A 6 0.08 12.82 0.44
CA LEU A 6 0.75 12.73 -0.86
C LEU A 6 -0.21 13.19 -1.95
N SER A 7 0.28 14.08 -2.81
CA SER A 7 -0.48 14.59 -3.94
C SER A 7 0.44 14.91 -5.10
N PRO A 8 0.03 14.64 -6.35
CA PRO A 8 0.77 15.09 -7.51
C PRO A 8 0.97 16.62 -7.48
N GLY A 9 2.21 17.07 -7.65
CA GLY A 9 2.61 18.48 -7.55
C GLY A 9 2.61 19.06 -6.13
N GLY A 10 2.45 18.22 -5.11
CA GLY A 10 2.42 18.62 -3.70
C GLY A 10 3.79 19.04 -3.15
N SER A 11 3.78 19.50 -1.88
CA SER A 11 4.99 19.88 -1.15
C SER A 11 5.65 18.72 -0.39
N VAL A 12 4.94 17.60 -0.25
CA VAL A 12 5.38 16.41 0.50
C VAL A 12 5.89 15.36 -0.47
N ARG A 13 7.14 14.96 -0.29
CA ARG A 13 7.83 13.91 -1.03
C ARG A 13 8.24 12.78 -0.08
N LEU A 14 8.14 11.55 -0.57
CA LEU A 14 8.71 10.37 0.06
C LEU A 14 9.71 9.77 -0.92
N ASN A 15 10.95 9.60 -0.52
CA ASN A 15 11.91 8.85 -1.31
C ASN A 15 11.78 7.36 -0.98
N PRO A 16 11.34 6.49 -1.91
CA PRO A 16 11.26 5.06 -1.64
C PRO A 16 12.64 4.43 -1.48
N LEU A 17 13.70 5.11 -1.90
CA LEU A 17 15.08 4.66 -1.80
C LEU A 17 15.80 5.20 -0.56
N THR A 18 15.09 5.77 0.42
CA THR A 18 15.75 6.13 1.68
C THR A 18 16.38 4.88 2.32
N PRO A 19 17.67 4.90 2.70
CA PRO A 19 18.43 3.72 3.14
C PRO A 19 18.04 3.24 4.56
N HIS A 20 16.77 3.37 4.94
CA HIS A 20 16.23 2.87 6.19
C HIS A 20 16.31 1.33 6.22
N GLY A 21 17.31 0.81 6.93
CA GLY A 21 17.50 -0.62 7.12
C GLY A 21 18.49 -1.29 6.16
N GLY A 22 19.35 -0.52 5.47
CA GLY A 22 20.52 -1.03 4.74
C GLY A 22 20.32 -1.21 3.23
N SER A 23 21.44 -1.42 2.52
CA SER A 23 21.49 -1.44 1.04
C SER A 23 20.66 -2.55 0.40
N GLU A 24 20.55 -3.72 1.04
CA GLU A 24 19.72 -4.83 0.52
C GLU A 24 18.23 -4.45 0.48
N ARG A 25 17.75 -3.71 1.48
CA ARG A 25 16.35 -3.26 1.54
C ARG A 25 16.07 -2.18 0.52
N GLN A 26 16.98 -1.21 0.39
CA GLN A 26 16.89 -0.17 -0.62
C GLN A 26 16.81 -0.78 -2.03
N LEU A 27 17.61 -1.80 -2.31
CA LEU A 27 17.58 -2.52 -3.58
C LEU A 27 16.26 -3.27 -3.79
N ASN A 28 15.76 -3.99 -2.79
CA ASN A 28 14.48 -4.68 -2.89
C ASN A 28 13.32 -3.72 -3.12
N LEU A 29 13.35 -2.55 -2.47
CA LEU A 29 12.40 -1.45 -2.72
C LEU A 29 12.47 -0.97 -4.18
N LEU A 30 13.68 -0.73 -4.71
CA LEU A 30 13.86 -0.36 -6.11
C LEU A 30 13.28 -1.43 -7.06
N TYR A 31 13.51 -2.71 -6.78
CA TYR A 31 12.94 -3.79 -7.58
C TYR A 31 11.42 -3.80 -7.56
N SER A 32 10.81 -3.64 -6.38
CA SER A 32 9.36 -3.59 -6.23
C SER A 32 8.75 -2.41 -6.98
N VAL A 33 9.36 -1.22 -6.87
CA VAL A 33 8.89 -0.02 -7.58
C VAL A 33 9.03 -0.18 -9.09
N ALA A 34 10.17 -0.66 -9.57
CA ALA A 34 10.41 -0.85 -11.00
C ALA A 34 9.49 -1.92 -11.60
N ALA A 35 9.28 -3.05 -10.91
CA ALA A 35 8.37 -4.10 -11.36
C ALA A 35 6.91 -3.60 -11.40
N ALA A 36 6.49 -2.81 -10.40
CA ALA A 36 5.17 -2.21 -10.36
C ALA A 36 4.98 -1.16 -11.47
N ALA A 37 6.01 -0.36 -11.76
CA ALA A 37 5.99 0.63 -12.84
C ALA A 37 5.95 -0.03 -14.23
N LEU A 38 6.63 -1.16 -14.39
CA LEU A 38 6.67 -1.94 -15.63
C LEU A 38 5.45 -2.85 -15.83
N GLU A 39 4.67 -3.07 -14.78
CA GLU A 39 3.56 -4.04 -14.74
C GLU A 39 4.00 -5.48 -15.11
N ARG A 40 5.25 -5.83 -14.79
CA ARG A 40 5.83 -7.17 -15.00
C ARG A 40 7.03 -7.44 -14.08
N PRO A 41 7.44 -8.71 -13.90
CA PRO A 41 8.71 -9.03 -13.26
C PRO A 41 9.90 -8.41 -14.01
N LEU A 42 10.93 -8.04 -13.24
CA LEU A 42 12.21 -7.58 -13.80
C LEU A 42 13.02 -8.74 -14.38
N SER A 43 13.70 -8.49 -15.48
CA SER A 43 14.68 -9.41 -16.05
C SER A 43 15.95 -9.50 -15.17
N PRO A 44 16.78 -10.55 -15.32
CA PRO A 44 18.08 -10.62 -14.65
C PRO A 44 18.98 -9.40 -14.92
N GLU A 45 18.98 -8.91 -16.16
CA GLU A 45 19.74 -7.75 -16.60
C GLU A 45 19.24 -6.47 -15.92
N GLU A 46 17.92 -6.26 -15.86
CA GLU A 46 17.32 -5.11 -15.16
C GLU A 46 17.63 -5.12 -13.67
N LYS A 47 17.55 -6.30 -13.02
CA LYS A 47 17.93 -6.44 -11.61
C LYS A 47 19.39 -6.06 -11.38
N ARG A 48 20.29 -6.64 -12.19
CA ARG A 48 21.73 -6.37 -12.06
C ARG A 48 22.06 -4.92 -12.37
N ALA A 49 21.41 -4.31 -13.36
CA ALA A 49 21.57 -2.90 -13.67
C ALA A 49 21.09 -1.99 -12.52
N ALA A 50 19.97 -2.30 -11.88
CA ALA A 50 19.49 -1.54 -10.72
C ALA A 50 20.45 -1.64 -9.51
N GLN A 51 21.11 -2.79 -9.31
CA GLN A 51 22.19 -2.92 -8.31
C GLN A 51 23.35 -1.97 -8.59
N GLU A 52 23.87 -2.01 -9.83
CA GLU A 52 25.00 -1.17 -10.20
C GLU A 52 24.62 0.32 -10.26
N ALA A 53 23.38 0.64 -10.61
CA ALA A 53 22.88 2.02 -10.57
C ALA A 53 22.94 2.60 -9.14
N LEU A 54 22.51 1.83 -8.13
CA LEU A 54 22.62 2.27 -6.73
C LEU A 54 24.07 2.44 -6.30
N ARG A 55 24.97 1.49 -6.64
CA ARG A 55 26.41 1.60 -6.34
C ARG A 55 27.02 2.86 -6.98
N VAL A 56 26.70 3.13 -8.24
CA VAL A 56 27.19 4.32 -8.96
C VAL A 56 26.70 5.60 -8.27
N LEU A 57 25.44 5.65 -7.83
CA LEU A 57 24.90 6.81 -7.11
C LEU A 57 25.56 7.01 -5.74
N GLU A 58 25.78 5.94 -4.99
CA GLU A 58 26.52 5.97 -3.72
C GLU A 58 27.96 6.49 -3.91
N GLY A 59 28.59 6.20 -5.05
CA GLY A 59 29.95 6.67 -5.38
C GLY A 59 30.03 8.09 -5.93
N ARG A 60 29.00 8.58 -6.62
CA ARG A 60 28.97 9.92 -7.25
C ARG A 60 28.79 11.06 -6.25
N SER A 61 28.01 10.81 -5.20
CA SER A 61 27.57 11.84 -4.26
C SER A 61 27.27 11.19 -2.91
N GLY A 62 27.69 11.83 -1.82
CA GLY A 62 27.28 11.41 -0.46
C GLY A 62 25.81 11.65 -0.15
N ASP A 63 25.03 12.07 -1.15
CA ASP A 63 23.60 12.31 -1.07
C ASP A 63 22.81 11.00 -1.24
N GLU A 64 21.59 11.01 -0.73
CA GLU A 64 20.69 9.86 -0.78
C GLU A 64 20.26 9.53 -2.22
N PRO A 65 20.34 8.26 -2.68
CA PRO A 65 19.85 7.85 -4.00
C PRO A 65 18.36 8.18 -4.17
N THR A 66 17.97 8.69 -5.33
CA THR A 66 16.57 9.02 -5.66
C THR A 66 16.15 8.34 -6.96
N LEU A 67 14.85 8.16 -7.19
CA LEU A 67 14.35 7.58 -8.45
C LEU A 67 14.84 8.34 -9.69
N PRO A 68 14.81 9.70 -9.75
CA PRO A 68 15.38 10.43 -10.88
C PRO A 68 16.89 10.18 -11.08
N GLY A 69 17.64 10.03 -9.99
CA GLY A 69 19.05 9.66 -10.07
C GLY A 69 19.27 8.26 -10.66
N VAL A 70 18.43 7.29 -10.29
CA VAL A 70 18.47 5.95 -10.89
C VAL A 70 18.14 6.01 -12.37
N VAL A 71 17.09 6.76 -12.76
CA VAL A 71 16.71 6.96 -14.15
C VAL A 71 17.87 7.53 -14.97
N ASP A 72 18.53 8.59 -14.47
CA ASP A 72 19.71 9.20 -15.13
C ASP A 72 20.80 8.16 -15.40
N VAL A 73 21.15 7.36 -14.38
CA VAL A 73 22.21 6.34 -14.49
C VAL A 73 21.82 5.23 -15.47
N LEU A 74 20.56 4.80 -15.50
CA LEU A 74 20.09 3.77 -16.44
C LEU A 74 20.06 4.28 -17.89
N ILE A 75 19.63 5.52 -18.12
CA ILE A 75 19.59 6.13 -19.46
C ILE A 75 21.01 6.39 -19.98
N HIS A 76 21.90 6.83 -19.09
CA HIS A 76 23.28 7.20 -19.39
C HIS A 76 24.27 6.20 -18.76
N ALA A 77 24.03 4.90 -18.99
CA ALA A 77 24.85 3.83 -18.44
C ALA A 77 26.34 4.04 -18.76
N SER A 78 27.18 4.07 -17.73
CA SER A 78 28.63 4.22 -17.88
C SER A 78 29.31 2.87 -18.14
N GLY A 79 30.56 2.90 -18.62
CA GLY A 79 31.37 1.69 -18.75
C GLY A 79 31.57 0.97 -17.40
N GLU A 80 31.73 1.74 -16.31
CA GLU A 80 31.83 1.22 -14.93
C GLU A 80 30.58 0.44 -14.51
N MET A 81 29.39 0.93 -14.87
CA MET A 81 28.14 0.23 -14.60
C MET A 81 27.99 -1.04 -15.44
N ALA A 82 28.54 -1.04 -16.65
CA ALA A 82 28.36 -2.13 -17.62
C ALA A 82 29.38 -3.26 -17.48
N GLU A 83 30.57 -2.97 -16.95
CA GLU A 83 31.65 -3.95 -16.71
C GLU A 83 31.19 -5.16 -15.87
N PRO A 84 30.48 -5.01 -14.74
CA PRO A 84 29.98 -6.13 -13.95
C PRO A 84 28.96 -7.03 -14.66
N LEU A 85 28.36 -6.55 -15.76
CA LEU A 85 27.44 -7.31 -16.61
C LEU A 85 28.13 -7.93 -17.82
N ALA A 86 29.42 -7.69 -18.01
CA ALA A 86 30.18 -8.09 -19.20
C ALA A 86 29.49 -7.66 -20.51
N MET A 87 28.87 -6.48 -20.49
CA MET A 87 28.06 -5.94 -21.58
C MET A 87 28.57 -4.56 -21.99
N PRO A 88 28.55 -4.18 -23.28
CA PRO A 88 28.80 -2.80 -23.69
C PRO A 88 27.80 -1.82 -23.07
N ALA A 89 28.24 -0.62 -22.70
CA ALA A 89 27.39 0.38 -22.05
C ALA A 89 26.14 0.74 -22.87
N GLU A 90 26.25 0.84 -24.20
CA GLU A 90 25.12 1.11 -25.09
C GLU A 90 24.09 -0.03 -25.09
N GLU A 91 24.56 -1.29 -25.05
CA GLU A 91 23.70 -2.47 -24.99
C GLU A 91 22.97 -2.54 -23.64
N LEU A 92 23.67 -2.22 -22.54
CA LEU A 92 23.05 -2.13 -21.21
C LEU A 92 21.98 -1.03 -21.14
N ALA A 93 22.29 0.15 -21.67
CA ALA A 93 21.34 1.27 -21.73
C ALA A 93 20.12 0.89 -22.60
N ALA A 94 20.30 0.13 -23.67
CA ALA A 94 19.21 -0.37 -24.49
C ALA A 94 18.35 -1.41 -23.74
N ALA A 95 18.99 -2.37 -23.06
CA ALA A 95 18.31 -3.42 -22.30
C ALA A 95 17.47 -2.88 -21.12
N THR A 96 17.94 -1.80 -20.49
CA THR A 96 17.31 -1.22 -19.28
C THR A 96 16.40 -0.02 -19.58
N ARG A 97 16.34 0.43 -20.84
CA ARG A 97 15.52 1.57 -21.27
C ARG A 97 14.04 1.47 -20.87
N PRO A 98 13.37 0.30 -20.98
CA PRO A 98 11.98 0.17 -20.54
C PRO A 98 11.82 0.48 -19.04
N MET A 99 12.71 -0.06 -18.20
CA MET A 99 12.72 0.21 -16.76
C MET A 99 12.97 1.68 -16.46
N ALA A 100 13.93 2.31 -17.14
CA ALA A 100 14.24 3.72 -16.95
C ALA A 100 13.04 4.62 -17.29
N PHE A 101 12.36 4.36 -18.40
CA PHE A 101 11.17 5.14 -18.80
C PHE A 101 9.96 4.88 -17.90
N ALA A 102 9.77 3.66 -17.42
CA ALA A 102 8.70 3.36 -16.46
C ALA A 102 8.92 4.12 -15.15
N LEU A 103 10.15 4.15 -14.63
CA LEU A 103 10.52 4.92 -13.44
C LEU A 103 10.42 6.44 -13.67
N ASP A 104 10.85 6.92 -14.85
CA ASP A 104 10.72 8.34 -15.22
C ASP A 104 9.26 8.77 -15.23
N GLN A 105 8.36 7.98 -15.82
CA GLN A 105 6.93 8.31 -15.89
C GLN A 105 6.29 8.50 -14.51
N LEU A 106 6.82 7.85 -13.47
CA LEU A 106 6.39 8.11 -12.08
C LEU A 106 6.83 9.49 -11.61
N CYS A 107 8.05 9.87 -11.94
CA CYS A 107 8.66 11.12 -11.50
C CYS A 107 8.18 12.33 -12.30
N SER A 108 7.98 12.18 -13.61
CA SER A 108 7.64 13.26 -14.53
C SER A 108 6.14 13.34 -14.84
N GLY A 109 5.41 12.24 -14.66
CA GLY A 109 4.00 12.10 -15.02
C GLY A 109 3.03 12.26 -13.83
N ASN A 110 2.15 11.27 -13.67
CA ASN A 110 0.97 11.40 -12.79
C ASN A 110 1.29 11.44 -11.30
N LEU A 111 2.48 11.01 -10.89
CA LEU A 111 2.96 11.02 -9.51
C LEU A 111 4.05 12.07 -9.27
N ARG A 112 4.24 13.01 -10.21
CA ARG A 112 5.22 14.08 -10.09
C ARG A 112 5.09 14.80 -8.76
N GLY A 113 6.21 15.12 -8.12
CA GLY A 113 6.26 15.77 -6.82
C GLY A 113 6.03 14.85 -5.62
N MET A 114 5.85 13.54 -5.82
CA MET A 114 5.63 12.59 -4.72
C MET A 114 6.86 11.71 -4.42
N PHE A 115 7.56 11.24 -5.45
CA PHE A 115 8.69 10.29 -5.34
C PHE A 115 9.94 10.74 -6.10
N ASP A 116 9.93 11.95 -6.63
CA ASP A 116 10.93 12.52 -7.53
C ASP A 116 12.01 13.32 -6.80
N GLY A 117 12.29 12.98 -5.54
CA GLY A 117 13.33 13.63 -4.75
C GLY A 117 13.45 13.09 -3.34
N PRO A 118 14.32 13.70 -2.51
CA PRO A 118 14.52 13.30 -1.12
C PRO A 118 13.22 13.35 -0.31
N THR A 119 13.11 12.49 0.70
CA THR A 119 12.03 12.53 1.68
C THR A 119 11.98 13.91 2.34
N THR A 120 10.79 14.51 2.42
CA THR A 120 10.62 15.85 3.01
C THR A 120 11.13 15.88 4.45
N PRO A 121 11.96 16.88 4.83
CA PRO A 121 12.46 16.99 6.20
C PRO A 121 11.33 17.04 7.24
N GLY A 122 11.52 16.34 8.36
CA GLY A 122 10.57 16.30 9.47
C GLY A 122 9.49 15.22 9.35
N LEU A 123 9.48 14.42 8.28
CA LEU A 123 8.67 13.20 8.23
C LEU A 123 9.31 12.10 9.08
N ASP A 124 8.65 11.73 10.19
CA ASP A 124 9.05 10.60 11.01
C ASP A 124 8.17 9.38 10.71
N LEU A 125 8.71 8.51 9.86
CA LEU A 125 8.13 7.23 9.52
C LEU A 125 8.23 6.20 10.66
N SER A 126 9.08 6.45 11.67
CA SER A 126 9.18 5.59 12.87
C SER A 126 8.22 5.99 13.99
N ALA A 127 7.40 7.03 13.79
CA ALA A 127 6.46 7.51 14.79
C ALA A 127 5.45 6.40 15.21
N PRO A 128 4.92 6.45 16.45
CA PRO A 128 3.95 5.46 16.94
C PRO A 128 2.66 5.37 16.10
N LEU A 129 2.33 6.45 15.36
CA LEU A 129 1.23 6.49 14.42
C LEU A 129 1.70 7.19 13.14
N VAL A 130 1.62 6.48 12.03
CA VAL A 130 1.87 7.02 10.68
C VAL A 130 0.59 6.89 9.87
N VAL A 131 0.10 8.00 9.34
CA VAL A 131 -1.09 8.04 8.47
C VAL A 131 -0.67 8.53 7.10
N LEU A 132 -0.71 7.64 6.11
CA LEU A 132 -0.51 8.00 4.70
C LEU A 132 -1.87 8.36 4.09
N ASN A 133 -2.06 9.62 3.72
CA ASN A 133 -3.29 10.09 3.11
C ASN A 133 -3.14 10.09 1.58
N LEU A 134 -3.86 9.17 0.93
CA LEU A 134 -3.80 8.91 -0.51
C LEU A 134 -4.98 9.49 -1.29
N ARG A 135 -5.81 10.35 -0.67
CA ARG A 135 -7.04 10.89 -1.26
C ARG A 135 -6.82 11.55 -2.63
N ALA A 136 -5.70 12.23 -2.82
CA ALA A 136 -5.39 12.92 -4.08
C ALA A 136 -5.10 11.97 -5.24
N VAL A 137 -4.71 10.72 -4.95
CA VAL A 137 -4.33 9.72 -5.95
C VAL A 137 -5.45 8.70 -6.18
N LEU A 138 -6.28 8.44 -5.15
CA LEU A 138 -7.45 7.57 -5.25
C LEU A 138 -8.44 7.98 -6.36
N ASN A 139 -8.45 9.26 -6.76
CA ASN A 139 -9.39 9.80 -7.75
C ASN A 139 -8.81 9.96 -9.17
N THR A 140 -7.51 9.72 -9.37
CA THR A 140 -6.82 10.13 -10.61
C THR A 140 -6.42 8.96 -11.52
N GLN A 141 -5.95 7.81 -11.00
CA GLN A 141 -5.61 6.60 -11.79
C GLN A 141 -5.22 5.38 -10.94
N THR A 142 -5.63 4.17 -11.34
CA THR A 142 -5.40 2.89 -10.60
C THR A 142 -3.92 2.46 -10.54
N SER A 143 -3.14 2.66 -11.59
CA SER A 143 -1.72 2.27 -11.63
C SER A 143 -0.87 3.06 -10.64
N ALA A 144 -1.15 4.37 -10.53
CA ALA A 144 -0.54 5.27 -9.57
C ALA A 144 -0.77 4.82 -8.11
N LEU A 145 -2.00 4.41 -7.78
CA LEU A 145 -2.32 3.81 -6.49
C LEU A 145 -1.56 2.50 -6.25
N GLY A 146 -1.43 1.67 -7.29
CA GLY A 146 -0.70 0.41 -7.22
C GLY A 146 0.76 0.59 -6.79
N ILE A 147 1.41 1.59 -7.36
CA ILE A 147 2.83 1.88 -7.09
C ILE A 147 3.00 2.50 -5.70
N LEU A 148 2.13 3.44 -5.32
CA LEU A 148 2.09 4.00 -3.96
C LEU A 148 1.96 2.93 -2.89
N MET A 149 1.00 2.03 -3.09
CA MET A 149 0.76 0.93 -2.17
C MET A 149 1.96 -0.01 -2.14
N THR A 150 2.58 -0.30 -3.28
CA THR A 150 3.82 -1.09 -3.34
C THR A 150 4.94 -0.44 -2.51
N CYS A 151 5.17 0.87 -2.67
CA CYS A 151 6.15 1.61 -1.87
C CYS A 151 5.81 1.54 -0.37
N ALA A 152 4.56 1.84 0.00
CA ALA A 152 4.10 1.85 1.38
C ALA A 152 4.22 0.45 2.03
N THR A 153 3.84 -0.58 1.28
CA THR A 153 3.94 -1.99 1.65
C THR A 153 5.39 -2.41 1.87
N ALA A 154 6.29 -2.13 0.92
CA ALA A 154 7.67 -2.56 1.03
C ALA A 154 8.40 -1.82 2.17
N TRP A 155 8.06 -0.54 2.39
CA TRP A 155 8.49 0.20 3.58
C TRP A 155 7.94 -0.39 4.88
N LEU A 156 6.64 -0.72 4.94
CA LEU A 156 6.01 -1.39 6.09
C LEU A 156 6.69 -2.72 6.41
N GLN A 157 6.97 -3.53 5.39
CA GLN A 157 7.65 -4.81 5.51
C GLN A 157 9.08 -4.63 6.02
N ALA A 158 9.83 -3.66 5.48
CA ALA A 158 11.18 -3.34 5.95
C ALA A 158 11.21 -2.94 7.43
N MET A 159 10.19 -2.21 7.91
CA MET A 159 10.05 -1.89 9.33
C MET A 159 9.76 -3.13 10.18
N ILE A 160 8.82 -3.97 9.72
CA ILE A 160 8.45 -5.22 10.42
C ILE A 160 9.66 -6.16 10.50
N GLU A 161 10.45 -6.30 9.43
CA GLU A 161 11.67 -7.12 9.41
C GLU A 161 12.83 -6.50 10.21
N ALA A 162 12.79 -5.20 10.52
CA ALA A 162 13.75 -4.57 11.43
C ALA A 162 13.48 -4.91 12.90
N GLU A 163 12.25 -5.34 13.21
CA GLU A 163 11.89 -5.77 14.55
C GLU A 163 12.69 -7.02 14.93
N THR A 164 13.05 -7.10 16.21
CA THR A 164 13.77 -8.25 16.79
C THR A 164 12.99 -8.71 18.01
N ASP A 165 13.14 -9.97 18.43
CA ASP A 165 12.48 -10.49 19.64
C ASP A 165 12.76 -9.61 20.89
N ALA A 166 13.90 -8.92 20.92
CA ALA A 166 14.28 -8.00 22.00
C ALA A 166 13.62 -6.61 21.93
N ARG A 167 13.08 -6.19 20.78
CA ARG A 167 12.48 -4.87 20.55
C ARG A 167 11.05 -4.89 19.98
N SER A 168 10.46 -6.08 19.88
CA SER A 168 9.19 -6.33 19.20
C SER A 168 8.08 -5.36 19.65
N SER A 169 7.73 -4.45 18.74
CA SER A 169 6.55 -3.61 18.88
C SER A 169 5.37 -4.26 18.17
N LYS A 170 4.24 -4.43 18.87
CA LYS A 170 2.99 -4.86 18.22
C LYS A 170 2.55 -3.79 17.23
N ARG A 171 2.47 -4.14 15.95
CA ARG A 171 2.16 -3.18 14.89
C ARG A 171 0.78 -3.43 14.31
N ILE A 172 -0.05 -2.40 14.27
CA ILE A 172 -1.36 -2.45 13.64
C ILE A 172 -1.25 -1.80 12.27
N VAL A 173 -1.54 -2.56 11.22
CA VAL A 173 -1.57 -2.06 9.84
C VAL A 173 -3.04 -1.92 9.45
N VAL A 174 -3.48 -0.68 9.25
CA VAL A 174 -4.86 -0.38 8.85
C VAL A 174 -4.86 0.02 7.38
N VAL A 175 -5.64 -0.70 6.58
CA VAL A 175 -5.87 -0.42 5.17
C VAL A 175 -7.33 -0.04 4.99
N ASP A 176 -7.55 1.26 4.80
CA ASP A 176 -8.86 1.81 4.50
C ASP A 176 -9.17 1.67 3.00
N GLU A 177 -10.44 1.50 2.65
CA GLU A 177 -10.92 1.33 1.27
C GLU A 177 -10.23 0.18 0.50
N ALA A 178 -9.99 -0.95 1.17
CA ALA A 178 -9.13 -2.01 0.64
C ALA A 178 -9.66 -2.67 -0.63
N TRP A 179 -10.94 -2.55 -0.96
CA TRP A 179 -11.48 -3.09 -2.21
C TRP A 179 -10.80 -2.50 -3.45
N ARG A 180 -10.35 -1.23 -3.38
CA ARG A 180 -9.59 -0.58 -4.47
C ARG A 180 -8.17 -1.12 -4.60
N ILE A 181 -7.66 -1.71 -3.54
CA ILE A 181 -6.29 -2.23 -3.47
C ILE A 181 -6.28 -3.67 -3.96
N VAL A 182 -7.29 -4.47 -3.60
CA VAL A 182 -7.41 -5.87 -4.02
C VAL A 182 -7.66 -6.03 -5.53
N SER A 183 -8.15 -4.98 -6.21
CA SER A 183 -8.22 -4.98 -7.69
C SER A 183 -6.84 -4.95 -8.37
N ASN A 184 -5.78 -4.59 -7.65
CA ASN A 184 -4.42 -4.81 -8.09
C ASN A 184 -3.92 -6.15 -7.56
N LEU A 185 -3.74 -7.12 -8.47
CA LEU A 185 -3.39 -8.49 -8.12
C LEU A 185 -2.13 -8.60 -7.24
N GLY A 186 -1.07 -7.86 -7.58
CA GLY A 186 0.19 -7.91 -6.83
C GLY A 186 0.04 -7.44 -5.37
N ILE A 187 -0.76 -6.40 -5.15
CA ILE A 187 -1.00 -5.90 -3.78
C ILE A 187 -1.97 -6.79 -3.01
N GLY A 188 -3.00 -7.33 -3.69
CA GLY A 188 -3.88 -8.30 -3.05
C GLY A 188 -3.11 -9.54 -2.56
N GLU A 189 -2.15 -10.02 -3.34
CA GLU A 189 -1.32 -11.18 -2.99
C GLU A 189 -0.43 -10.88 -1.80
N TRP A 190 0.18 -9.69 -1.78
CA TRP A 190 0.92 -9.23 -0.62
C TRP A 190 0.03 -9.13 0.63
N LEU A 191 -1.17 -8.54 0.51
CA LEU A 191 -2.11 -8.45 1.64
C LEU A 191 -2.44 -9.84 2.18
N GLN A 192 -2.70 -10.81 1.31
CA GLN A 192 -3.00 -12.18 1.72
C GLN A 192 -1.81 -12.82 2.44
N GLN A 193 -0.59 -12.62 1.93
CA GLN A 193 0.62 -13.10 2.59
C GLN A 193 0.82 -12.43 3.96
N SER A 194 0.57 -11.12 4.07
CA SER A 194 0.65 -10.38 5.34
C SER A 194 -0.31 -10.94 6.38
N PHE A 195 -1.56 -11.26 5.98
CA PHE A 195 -2.54 -11.91 6.86
C PHE A 195 -2.04 -13.28 7.36
N LYS A 196 -1.47 -14.10 6.47
CA LYS A 196 -0.94 -15.42 6.84
C LYS A 196 0.27 -15.34 7.78
N LEU A 197 1.13 -14.34 7.60
CA LEU A 197 2.35 -14.17 8.39
C LEU A 197 2.16 -13.32 9.65
N SER A 198 0.96 -12.77 9.88
CA SER A 198 0.66 -11.81 10.95
C SER A 198 1.15 -12.25 12.32
N ARG A 199 0.96 -13.52 12.67
CA ARG A 199 1.38 -14.08 13.97
C ARG A 199 2.90 -14.14 14.13
N GLY A 200 3.62 -14.53 13.08
CA GLY A 200 5.09 -14.62 13.10
C GLY A 200 5.76 -13.24 13.11
N LEU A 201 5.08 -12.24 12.53
CA LEU A 201 5.57 -10.87 12.40
C LEU A 201 5.10 -9.94 13.52
N GLY A 202 4.29 -10.43 14.47
CA GLY A 202 3.73 -9.60 15.55
C GLY A 202 2.80 -8.49 15.05
N THR A 203 2.18 -8.67 13.89
CA THR A 203 1.31 -7.67 13.26
C THR A 203 -0.17 -8.00 13.38
N GLN A 204 -0.99 -6.96 13.45
CA GLN A 204 -2.43 -7.03 13.32
C GLN A 204 -2.84 -6.27 12.05
N ASN A 205 -3.31 -6.99 11.05
CA ASN A 205 -3.87 -6.37 9.86
C ASN A 205 -5.35 -6.07 10.06
N VAL A 206 -5.77 -4.84 9.74
CA VAL A 206 -7.16 -4.38 9.78
C VAL A 206 -7.49 -3.84 8.40
N ILE A 207 -8.50 -4.43 7.77
CA ILE A 207 -9.02 -3.98 6.49
C ILE A 207 -10.42 -3.40 6.70
N VAL A 208 -10.66 -2.21 6.15
CA VAL A 208 -11.96 -1.54 6.18
C VAL A 208 -12.55 -1.49 4.76
N MET A 209 -13.83 -1.81 4.65
CA MET A 209 -14.56 -1.85 3.38
C MET A 209 -16.01 -1.37 3.60
N HIS A 210 -16.59 -0.74 2.57
CA HIS A 210 -17.94 -0.18 2.64
C HIS A 210 -19.01 -1.05 2.00
N ARG A 211 -18.69 -1.78 0.92
CA ARG A 211 -19.62 -2.72 0.27
C ARG A 211 -18.88 -3.97 -0.19
N LEU A 212 -19.41 -5.13 0.17
CA LEU A 212 -18.84 -6.40 -0.28
C LEU A 212 -19.13 -6.67 -1.77
N SER A 213 -20.14 -6.03 -2.35
CA SER A 213 -20.38 -6.02 -3.80
C SER A 213 -19.15 -5.54 -4.58
N ASP A 214 -18.40 -4.58 -4.03
CA ASP A 214 -17.24 -3.99 -4.69
C ASP A 214 -16.11 -5.00 -4.84
N LEU A 215 -16.04 -6.01 -3.95
CA LEU A 215 -15.07 -7.11 -4.05
C LEU A 215 -15.37 -8.08 -5.20
N ARG A 216 -16.64 -8.26 -5.61
CA ARG A 216 -16.95 -9.06 -6.80
C ARG A 216 -16.72 -8.28 -8.09
N ALA A 217 -16.74 -6.95 -8.01
CA ALA A 217 -16.47 -6.07 -9.13
C ALA A 217 -14.96 -5.85 -9.41
N VAL A 218 -14.06 -6.40 -8.59
CA VAL A 218 -12.60 -6.23 -8.76
C VAL A 218 -12.04 -6.93 -9.99
N GLY A 219 -12.78 -7.89 -10.56
CA GLY A 219 -12.37 -8.64 -11.74
C GLY A 219 -13.54 -9.41 -12.34
N ALA A 220 -13.30 -10.11 -13.45
CA ALA A 220 -14.31 -10.99 -14.05
C ALA A 220 -14.71 -12.11 -13.08
N GLU A 221 -15.91 -12.67 -13.24
CA GLU A 221 -16.35 -13.81 -12.44
C GLU A 221 -15.36 -14.99 -12.59
N GLY A 222 -14.96 -15.60 -11.47
CA GLY A 222 -13.95 -16.66 -11.47
C GLY A 222 -12.53 -16.18 -11.81
N SER A 223 -12.26 -14.88 -11.82
CA SER A 223 -10.91 -14.34 -11.96
C SER A 223 -10.05 -14.59 -10.71
N ARG A 224 -8.75 -14.33 -10.83
CA ARG A 224 -7.80 -14.53 -9.71
C ARG A 224 -8.01 -13.47 -8.63
N GLU A 225 -8.36 -12.26 -9.04
CA GLU A 225 -8.65 -11.10 -8.23
C GLU A 225 -9.85 -11.34 -7.31
N VAL A 226 -10.94 -11.90 -7.86
CA VAL A 226 -12.13 -12.26 -7.06
C VAL A 226 -11.81 -13.35 -6.05
N ARG A 227 -11.12 -14.43 -6.45
CA ARG A 227 -10.70 -15.49 -5.51
C ARG A 227 -9.78 -14.98 -4.40
N LEU A 228 -8.93 -14.03 -4.72
CA LEU A 228 -8.01 -13.40 -3.77
C LEU A 228 -8.78 -12.53 -2.76
N ALA A 229 -9.74 -11.74 -3.23
CA ALA A 229 -10.64 -10.97 -2.38
C ALA A 229 -11.44 -11.86 -1.41
N GLU A 230 -12.02 -12.95 -1.92
CA GLU A 230 -12.75 -13.93 -1.11
C GLU A 230 -11.82 -14.61 -0.09
N GLY A 231 -10.61 -14.97 -0.51
CA GLY A 231 -9.58 -15.53 0.38
C GLY A 231 -9.21 -14.61 1.53
N LEU A 232 -9.07 -13.30 1.28
CA LEU A 232 -8.80 -12.30 2.32
C LEU A 232 -9.92 -12.23 3.38
N LEU A 233 -11.19 -12.30 2.96
CA LEU A 233 -12.32 -12.33 3.89
C LEU A 233 -12.37 -13.62 4.70
N ALA A 234 -12.02 -14.75 4.07
CA ALA A 234 -11.96 -16.05 4.72
C ALA A 234 -10.85 -16.10 5.79
N ASP A 235 -9.68 -15.55 5.49
CA ASP A 235 -8.52 -15.50 6.38
C ASP A 235 -8.75 -14.61 7.63
N ALA A 236 -9.75 -13.71 7.59
CA ALA A 236 -10.09 -12.85 8.73
C ALA A 236 -10.80 -13.62 9.86
N GLU A 237 -10.11 -13.87 10.98
CA GLU A 237 -10.67 -14.52 12.17
C GLU A 237 -11.69 -13.64 12.93
N THR A 238 -11.55 -12.32 12.81
CA THR A 238 -12.48 -11.33 13.40
C THR A 238 -13.11 -10.50 12.31
N LYS A 239 -14.44 -10.48 12.27
CA LYS A 239 -15.23 -9.67 11.34
C LYS A 239 -16.10 -8.72 12.16
N ILE A 240 -16.03 -7.43 11.86
CA ILE A 240 -16.84 -6.39 12.49
C ILE A 240 -17.79 -5.85 11.42
N ILE A 241 -19.06 -6.20 11.53
CA ILE A 241 -20.09 -5.88 10.53
C ILE A 241 -21.02 -4.82 11.11
N TYR A 242 -20.99 -3.63 10.51
CA TYR A 242 -21.96 -2.57 10.79
C TYR A 242 -23.22 -2.74 9.96
N ALA A 243 -24.19 -1.84 10.15
CA ALA A 243 -25.46 -1.86 9.43
C ALA A 243 -25.27 -2.06 7.92
N GLN A 244 -25.95 -3.07 7.37
CA GLN A 244 -25.97 -3.38 5.95
C GLN A 244 -27.37 -3.17 5.39
N PRO A 245 -27.52 -2.61 4.18
CA PRO A 245 -28.82 -2.43 3.58
C PRO A 245 -29.42 -3.79 3.14
N PRO A 246 -30.76 -3.94 3.13
CA PRO A 246 -31.43 -5.22 2.90
C PRO A 246 -31.04 -5.93 1.59
N ASP A 247 -30.76 -5.18 0.53
CA ASP A 247 -30.36 -5.68 -0.79
C ASP A 247 -28.98 -6.35 -0.77
N GLN A 248 -28.11 -6.01 0.19
CA GLN A 248 -26.75 -6.55 0.32
C GLN A 248 -26.69 -7.78 1.25
N LEU A 249 -27.77 -8.12 1.96
CA LEU A 249 -27.76 -9.19 2.95
C LEU A 249 -27.43 -10.58 2.39
N PRO A 250 -28.01 -11.03 1.25
CA PRO A 250 -27.72 -12.37 0.75
C PRO A 250 -26.23 -12.56 0.48
N GLN A 251 -25.60 -11.57 -0.13
CA GLN A 251 -24.17 -11.57 -0.43
C GLN A 251 -23.32 -11.44 0.84
N THR A 252 -23.69 -10.55 1.76
CA THR A 252 -22.97 -10.38 3.02
C THR A 252 -22.99 -11.67 3.84
N ARG A 253 -24.15 -12.34 3.91
CA ARG A 253 -24.33 -13.61 4.61
C ARG A 253 -23.41 -14.68 4.04
N GLU A 254 -23.41 -14.83 2.71
CA GLU A 254 -22.57 -15.80 2.01
C GLU A 254 -21.07 -15.54 2.24
N LEU A 255 -20.60 -14.33 1.93
CA LEU A 255 -19.17 -13.99 1.97
C LEU A 255 -18.57 -14.00 3.39
N LEU A 256 -19.37 -13.62 4.40
CA LEU A 256 -18.90 -13.54 5.78
C LEU A 256 -19.26 -14.77 6.61
N GLY A 257 -19.95 -15.76 6.04
CA GLY A 257 -20.38 -16.97 6.73
C GLY A 257 -21.34 -16.68 7.89
N LEU A 258 -22.31 -15.79 7.66
CA LEU A 258 -23.31 -15.43 8.66
C LEU A 258 -24.47 -16.43 8.67
N THR A 259 -25.09 -16.61 9.84
CA THR A 259 -26.40 -17.26 9.93
C THR A 259 -27.52 -16.33 9.43
N ASP A 260 -28.71 -16.87 9.19
CA ASP A 260 -29.88 -16.06 8.82
C ASP A 260 -30.21 -15.03 9.90
N THR A 261 -30.21 -15.44 11.16
CA THR A 261 -30.44 -14.55 12.30
C THR A 261 -29.38 -13.46 12.40
N GLU A 262 -28.10 -13.79 12.17
CA GLU A 262 -27.02 -12.79 12.14
C GLU A 262 -27.23 -11.76 11.04
N ALA A 263 -27.62 -12.19 9.84
CA ALA A 263 -27.86 -11.31 8.70
C ALA A 263 -29.10 -10.43 8.89
N GLU A 264 -30.20 -10.97 9.42
CA GLU A 264 -31.46 -10.26 9.68
C GLU A 264 -31.31 -9.12 10.71
N LEU A 265 -30.32 -9.22 11.60
CA LEU A 265 -30.01 -8.17 12.57
C LEU A 265 -29.35 -6.93 11.91
N LEU A 266 -28.59 -7.12 10.83
CA LEU A 266 -27.74 -6.07 10.26
C LEU A 266 -28.49 -4.79 9.86
N PRO A 267 -29.64 -4.82 9.15
CA PRO A 267 -30.35 -3.60 8.75
C PRO A 267 -30.88 -2.77 9.91
N HIS A 268 -31.03 -3.39 11.08
CA HIS A 268 -31.60 -2.76 12.28
C HIS A 268 -30.54 -2.15 13.20
N LEU A 269 -29.25 -2.35 12.89
CA LEU A 269 -28.15 -1.79 13.67
C LEU A 269 -28.11 -0.27 13.54
N ARG A 270 -27.91 0.40 14.67
CA ARG A 270 -27.74 1.85 14.73
C ARG A 270 -26.27 2.22 14.51
N ARG A 271 -25.97 3.48 14.21
CA ARG A 271 -24.59 3.98 14.21
C ARG A 271 -23.93 3.66 15.57
N GLY A 272 -22.73 3.10 15.53
CA GLY A 272 -22.01 2.65 16.72
C GLY A 272 -22.39 1.25 17.22
N TRP A 273 -23.31 0.55 16.56
CA TRP A 273 -23.60 -0.86 16.85
C TRP A 273 -23.06 -1.74 15.73
N ALA A 274 -22.43 -2.86 16.10
CA ALA A 274 -21.86 -3.81 15.15
C ALA A 274 -22.10 -5.25 15.60
N LEU A 275 -22.27 -6.15 14.63
CA LEU A 275 -22.12 -7.58 14.83
C LEU A 275 -20.62 -7.92 14.78
N TRP A 276 -20.10 -8.47 15.87
CA TRP A 276 -18.74 -8.98 15.96
C TRP A 276 -18.77 -10.50 15.83
N LYS A 277 -18.18 -11.02 14.75
CA LYS A 277 -17.96 -12.46 14.57
C LYS A 277 -16.49 -12.77 14.85
N VAL A 278 -16.22 -13.51 15.92
CA VAL A 278 -14.88 -13.90 16.38
C VAL A 278 -14.78 -15.42 16.34
N GLY A 279 -14.14 -15.93 15.28
CA GLY A 279 -14.20 -17.34 14.93
C GLY A 279 -15.64 -17.78 14.69
N GLN A 280 -16.14 -18.69 15.54
CA GLN A 280 -17.51 -19.22 15.45
C GLN A 280 -18.50 -18.53 16.40
N ARG A 281 -18.07 -17.51 17.16
CA ARG A 281 -18.92 -16.81 18.13
C ARG A 281 -19.33 -15.45 17.59
N SER A 282 -20.54 -15.04 17.92
CA SER A 282 -21.12 -13.78 17.47
C SER A 282 -21.62 -12.97 18.65
N PHE A 283 -21.37 -11.66 18.61
CA PHE A 283 -21.73 -10.72 19.66
C PHE A 283 -22.32 -9.46 19.05
N LEU A 284 -23.40 -8.96 19.63
CA LEU A 284 -23.87 -7.61 19.35
C LEU A 284 -23.12 -6.65 20.26
N VAL A 285 -22.36 -5.72 19.67
CA VAL A 285 -21.45 -4.83 20.38
C VAL A 285 -21.85 -3.38 20.15
N GLU A 286 -21.97 -2.62 21.24
CA GLU A 286 -22.10 -1.16 21.24
C GLU A 286 -20.72 -0.52 21.41
N HIS A 287 -20.32 0.30 20.45
CA HIS A 287 -19.12 1.14 20.52
C HIS A 287 -19.47 2.48 21.18
N ARG A 288 -18.97 2.66 22.39
CA ARG A 288 -19.20 3.88 23.17
C ARG A 288 -18.00 4.80 23.05
N LEU A 289 -18.21 5.94 22.38
CA LEU A 289 -17.18 6.96 22.19
C LEU A 289 -17.12 7.91 23.39
N SER A 290 -15.91 8.11 23.91
CA SER A 290 -15.56 9.20 24.81
C SER A 290 -15.74 10.57 24.13
N ALA A 291 -15.71 11.65 24.92
CA ALA A 291 -15.83 13.00 24.37
C ALA A 291 -14.71 13.32 23.36
N PHE A 292 -13.48 12.88 23.65
CA PHE A 292 -12.32 13.05 22.78
C PHE A 292 -12.44 12.25 21.48
N GLU A 293 -12.87 10.98 21.55
CA GLU A 293 -13.01 10.15 20.35
C GLU A 293 -14.08 10.67 19.39
N ARG A 294 -15.16 11.30 19.91
CA ARG A 294 -16.20 11.90 19.06
C ARG A 294 -15.66 12.99 18.17
N GLU A 295 -14.76 13.83 18.68
CA GLU A 295 -14.10 14.86 17.89
C GLU A 295 -13.19 14.22 16.82
N LEU A 296 -12.47 13.17 17.18
CA LEU A 296 -11.55 12.48 16.27
C LEU A 296 -12.26 11.77 15.10
N VAL A 297 -13.45 11.20 15.34
CA VAL A 297 -14.19 10.42 14.33
C VAL A 297 -15.32 11.22 13.65
N ASP A 298 -15.45 12.52 13.96
CA ASP A 298 -16.41 13.38 13.28
C ASP A 298 -15.95 13.68 11.84
N THR A 299 -16.45 12.88 10.92
CA THR A 299 -16.28 13.07 9.48
C THR A 299 -17.40 13.92 8.87
N ASP A 300 -18.46 14.22 9.63
CA ASP A 300 -19.63 15.00 9.19
C ASP A 300 -19.32 16.50 9.11
N ALA A 301 -18.26 16.97 9.80
CA ALA A 301 -17.77 18.35 9.75
C ALA A 301 -17.51 18.87 8.32
N ARG A 302 -17.17 18.00 7.35
CA ARG A 302 -17.03 18.39 5.93
C ARG A 302 -18.34 18.53 5.17
N MET A 303 -19.44 17.93 5.64
CA MET A 303 -20.76 18.13 5.07
C MET A 303 -21.42 19.44 5.55
N LEU A 304 -20.93 20.00 6.67
CA LEU A 304 -21.45 21.23 7.29
C LEU A 304 -20.83 22.53 6.73
N VAL A 305 -19.88 22.45 5.78
CA VAL A 305 -19.38 23.63 5.07
C VAL A 305 -20.51 24.16 4.18
N ARG A 306 -21.22 25.18 4.68
CA ARG A 306 -22.22 25.94 3.91
C ARG A 306 -21.64 26.37 2.55
N PRO A 307 -22.40 26.31 1.45
CA PRO A 307 -21.97 26.92 0.20
C PRO A 307 -21.67 28.39 0.48
N ALA A 308 -20.50 28.85 0.03
CA ALA A 308 -20.16 30.26 0.06
C ALA A 308 -21.31 31.04 -0.62
N VAL A 309 -21.86 32.01 0.11
CA VAL A 309 -22.84 32.98 -0.39
C VAL A 309 -22.19 33.81 -1.48
#